data_AF-A0A533U4H6-F1
#
_entry.id   AF-A0A533U4H6-F1
#
_cell.length_a   1.000
_cell.length_b   1.000
_cell.length_c   1.000
_cell.angle_alpha   90.00
_cell.angle_beta   90.00
_cell.angle_gamma   90.00
#
_symmetry.space_group_name_H-M   'P 1'
#
loop_
_entity.id
_entity.type
_entity.pdbx_description
1 polymer ?
#
loop_
_entity_poly.entity_id
_entity_poly.type
_entity_poly.pdbx_seq_one_letter_code
_entity_poly.pdbx_strand_id
1 'polypeptide(L)'
;MNRLNKSNSAQEYAHLLAEVKERIRSAQYAALKTVNTELVGLYWDIGRMIIERQADAEHGSAIAEQLSNDLRKVFPGVSGFSRRNIFYMREFYLLYRNDERVQPLVAQIGWSHNLVILQRCKDSLEREFYIRMTRKFGWSKNVLIHQIDNQSYEKSLLGQTNFDQALTPELRVQAKLAVKDEYTFDFLELGDEHSERQLERALIARVEDFLRAMGGMFAFMGSQYRLEVDGQEFFIDLLLFHRTLRCLVAIELKIGEFQPEYVGKMQFYLTALDRQVRQENENTSIGIILCKEKNRTIVEYALHDARKPIGVATYEITRTLPRELSGQLPRPEDIAALLEGIEE
;
A
#
# COMPACT_ATOMS: atom_id res chain seq x y z
N MET A 1 -39.01 13.92 34.16
CA MET A 1 -38.97 12.85 33.14
C MET A 1 -38.75 13.31 31.68
N ASN A 2 -38.72 14.62 31.35
CA ASN A 2 -38.72 15.08 29.95
C ASN A 2 -37.34 15.43 29.31
N ARG A 3 -36.21 15.23 30.01
CA ARG A 3 -34.86 15.51 29.47
C ARG A 3 -34.11 14.29 28.95
N LEU A 4 -34.42 13.08 29.42
CA LEU A 4 -33.79 11.84 28.93
C LEU A 4 -34.27 11.44 27.52
N ASN A 5 -35.54 11.69 27.17
CA ASN A 5 -36.08 11.34 25.83
C ASN A 5 -35.56 12.21 24.68
N LYS A 6 -35.13 13.47 24.93
CA LYS A 6 -34.58 14.34 23.88
C LYS A 6 -33.13 14.00 23.49
N SER A 7 -32.37 13.41 24.43
CA SER A 7 -31.01 12.94 24.19
C SER A 7 -31.00 11.74 23.24
N ASN A 8 -31.95 10.82 23.44
CA ASN A 8 -32.05 9.60 22.64
C ASN A 8 -32.41 9.89 21.18
N SER A 9 -33.34 10.83 20.94
CA SER A 9 -33.76 11.19 19.57
C SER A 9 -32.65 11.86 18.74
N ALA A 10 -31.77 12.65 19.38
CA ALA A 10 -30.65 13.27 18.68
C ALA A 10 -29.57 12.26 18.28
N GLN A 11 -29.35 11.27 19.14
CA GLN A 11 -28.39 10.18 18.92
C GLN A 11 -28.91 9.18 17.88
N GLU A 12 -30.20 8.85 17.93
CA GLU A 12 -30.92 8.08 16.91
C GLU A 12 -30.88 8.77 15.54
N TYR A 13 -31.11 10.09 15.49
CA TYR A 13 -31.01 10.85 14.25
C TYR A 13 -29.57 10.90 13.70
N ALA A 14 -28.57 11.06 14.56
CA ALA A 14 -27.17 11.03 14.15
C ALA A 14 -26.77 9.66 13.58
N HIS A 15 -27.27 8.57 14.17
CA HIS A 15 -27.09 7.21 13.66
C HIS A 15 -27.77 7.02 12.29
N LEU A 16 -29.04 7.41 12.18
CA LEU A 16 -29.78 7.38 10.91
C LEU A 16 -29.06 8.20 9.83
N LEU A 17 -28.57 9.39 10.16
CA LEU A 17 -27.83 10.24 9.23
C LEU A 17 -26.52 9.58 8.77
N ALA A 18 -25.81 8.88 9.67
CA ALA A 18 -24.60 8.12 9.32
C ALA A 18 -24.92 6.94 8.39
N GLU A 19 -25.98 6.18 8.68
CA GLU A 19 -26.44 5.07 7.83
C GLU A 19 -26.87 5.55 6.44
N VAL A 20 -27.63 6.65 6.35
CA VAL A 20 -28.06 7.22 5.07
C VAL A 20 -26.85 7.73 4.27
N LYS A 21 -25.90 8.42 4.92
CA LYS A 21 -24.65 8.86 4.26
C LYS A 21 -23.86 7.67 3.70
N GLU A 22 -23.76 6.59 4.46
CA GLU A 22 -23.05 5.38 4.03
C GLU A 22 -23.78 4.69 2.88
N ARG A 23 -25.11 4.61 2.92
CA ARG A 23 -25.92 4.06 1.84
C ARG A 23 -25.80 4.86 0.55
N ILE A 24 -25.77 6.20 0.63
CA ILE A 24 -25.56 7.10 -0.50
C ILE A 24 -24.17 6.87 -1.10
N ARG A 25 -23.11 6.87 -0.28
CA ARG A 25 -21.74 6.61 -0.74
C ARG A 25 -21.60 5.25 -1.40
N SER A 26 -22.18 4.22 -0.81
CA SER A 26 -22.19 2.86 -1.36
C SER A 26 -22.90 2.79 -2.72
N ALA A 27 -24.04 3.47 -2.88
CA ALA A 27 -24.77 3.54 -4.15
C ALA A 27 -23.99 4.29 -5.23
N GLN A 28 -23.39 5.44 -4.89
CA GLN A 28 -22.54 6.21 -5.79
C GLN A 28 -21.31 5.42 -6.24
N TYR A 29 -20.66 4.71 -5.31
CA TYR A 29 -19.52 3.86 -5.60
C TYR A 29 -19.89 2.71 -6.55
N ALA A 30 -21.03 2.04 -6.30
CA ALA A 30 -21.51 0.97 -7.17
C ALA A 30 -21.80 1.49 -8.59
N ALA A 31 -22.46 2.65 -8.73
CA ALA A 31 -22.71 3.28 -10.02
C ALA A 31 -21.41 3.64 -10.76
N LEU A 32 -20.46 4.28 -10.07
CA LEU A 32 -19.15 4.61 -10.66
C LEU A 32 -18.38 3.36 -11.10
N LYS A 33 -18.48 2.26 -10.37
CA LYS A 33 -17.84 0.99 -10.74
C LYS A 33 -18.40 0.45 -12.05
N THR A 34 -19.73 0.42 -12.20
CA THR A 34 -20.39 0.00 -13.45
C THR A 34 -19.98 0.90 -14.62
N VAL A 35 -20.02 2.22 -14.43
CA VAL A 35 -19.59 3.18 -15.47
C VAL A 35 -18.14 2.95 -15.88
N ASN A 36 -17.23 2.73 -14.91
CA ASN A 36 -15.84 2.44 -15.21
C ASN A 36 -15.66 1.16 -16.01
N THR A 37 -16.39 0.10 -15.68
CA THR A 37 -16.33 -1.17 -16.41
C THR A 37 -16.78 -1.00 -17.87
N GLU A 38 -17.91 -0.33 -18.11
CA GLU A 38 -18.38 -0.04 -19.47
C GLU A 38 -17.40 0.86 -20.24
N LEU A 39 -16.83 1.88 -19.58
CA LEU A 39 -15.89 2.80 -20.21
C LEU A 39 -14.58 2.10 -20.61
N VAL A 40 -14.04 1.26 -19.72
CA VAL A 40 -12.83 0.47 -20.01
C VAL A 40 -13.11 -0.58 -21.08
N GLY A 41 -14.31 -1.17 -21.09
CA GLY A 41 -14.77 -2.08 -22.16
C GLY A 41 -14.85 -1.38 -23.52
N LEU A 42 -15.42 -0.19 -23.58
CA LEU A 42 -15.45 0.62 -24.80
C LEU A 42 -14.03 0.92 -25.31
N TYR A 43 -13.13 1.33 -24.42
CA TYR A 43 -11.74 1.62 -24.76
C TYR A 43 -10.97 0.39 -25.22
N TRP A 44 -11.23 -0.76 -24.62
CA TRP A 44 -10.74 -2.06 -25.10
C TRP A 44 -11.20 -2.35 -26.52
N ASP A 45 -12.50 -2.20 -26.80
CA ASP A 45 -13.08 -2.47 -28.11
C ASP A 45 -12.55 -1.53 -29.18
N ILE A 46 -12.39 -0.24 -28.87
CA ILE A 46 -11.75 0.72 -29.79
C ILE A 46 -10.32 0.28 -30.09
N GLY A 47 -9.56 -0.13 -29.07
CA GLY A 47 -8.21 -0.67 -29.24
C GLY A 47 -8.19 -1.91 -30.13
N ARG A 48 -9.10 -2.85 -29.92
CA ARG A 48 -9.29 -4.04 -30.77
C ARG A 48 -9.56 -3.65 -32.22
N MET A 49 -10.53 -2.77 -32.45
CA MET A 49 -10.95 -2.33 -33.78
C MET A 49 -9.81 -1.67 -34.56
N ILE A 50 -8.92 -0.95 -33.86
CA ILE A 50 -7.72 -0.34 -34.43
C ILE A 50 -6.71 -1.41 -34.84
N ILE A 51 -6.47 -2.43 -34.00
CA ILE A 51 -5.50 -3.49 -34.26
C ILE A 51 -5.97 -4.49 -35.32
N GLU A 52 -7.25 -4.87 -35.32
CA GLU A 52 -7.80 -5.79 -36.34
C GLU A 52 -7.75 -5.20 -37.76
N ARG A 53 -7.71 -3.87 -37.88
CA ARG A 53 -7.56 -3.15 -39.14
C ARG A 53 -6.09 -2.88 -39.52
N GLN A 54 -5.12 -3.36 -38.73
CA GLN A 54 -3.69 -3.24 -38.99
C GLN A 54 -3.09 -4.60 -39.38
N ALA A 55 -2.45 -4.66 -40.55
CA ALA A 55 -1.48 -5.71 -40.89
C ALA A 55 -0.02 -5.26 -40.61
N ASP A 56 0.28 -3.94 -40.67
CA ASP A 56 1.62 -3.37 -40.43
C ASP A 56 1.60 -2.05 -39.62
N ALA A 57 2.68 -1.79 -38.88
CA ALA A 57 2.78 -0.76 -37.83
C ALA A 57 2.73 0.71 -38.32
N GLU A 58 3.14 1.01 -39.57
CA GLU A 58 3.15 2.38 -40.12
C GLU A 58 1.74 2.97 -40.31
N HIS A 59 0.75 2.15 -40.67
CA HIS A 59 -0.62 2.61 -40.93
C HIS A 59 -1.41 2.89 -39.64
N GLY A 60 -0.94 2.38 -38.50
CA GLY A 60 -1.67 2.48 -37.25
C GLY A 60 -1.69 3.87 -36.63
N SER A 61 -0.62 4.64 -36.83
CA SER A 61 -0.52 6.01 -36.33
C SER A 61 -1.47 6.96 -37.08
N ALA A 62 -1.56 6.80 -38.40
CA ALA A 62 -2.44 7.59 -39.26
C ALA A 62 -3.93 7.35 -38.95
N ILE A 63 -4.32 6.09 -38.73
CA ILE A 63 -5.71 5.73 -38.37
C ILE A 63 -6.07 6.29 -36.99
N ALA A 64 -5.19 6.18 -35.99
CA ALA A 64 -5.47 6.71 -34.65
C ALA A 64 -5.67 8.23 -34.67
N GLU A 65 -4.91 8.93 -35.52
CA GLU A 65 -5.01 10.37 -35.71
C GLU A 65 -6.29 10.78 -36.44
N GLN A 66 -6.61 10.12 -37.54
CA GLN A 66 -7.85 10.35 -38.27
C GLN A 66 -9.09 10.03 -37.40
N LEU A 67 -9.09 8.89 -36.72
CA LEU A 67 -10.16 8.45 -35.83
C LEU A 67 -10.36 9.44 -34.67
N SER A 68 -9.28 9.96 -34.08
CA SER A 68 -9.39 10.99 -33.04
C SER A 68 -10.06 12.27 -33.57
N ASN A 69 -9.65 12.72 -34.75
CA ASN A 69 -10.21 13.93 -35.37
C ASN A 69 -11.69 13.77 -35.69
N ASP A 70 -12.08 12.62 -36.26
CA ASP A 70 -13.46 12.35 -36.65
C ASP A 70 -14.36 12.15 -35.43
N LEU A 71 -13.92 11.39 -34.41
CA LEU A 71 -14.69 11.20 -33.17
C LEU A 71 -14.91 12.52 -32.42
N ARG A 72 -13.92 13.42 -32.40
CA ARG A 72 -14.06 14.74 -31.77
C ARG A 72 -15.05 15.65 -32.50
N LYS A 73 -15.18 15.51 -33.82
CA LYS A 73 -16.19 16.24 -34.61
C LYS A 73 -17.60 15.71 -34.36
N VAL A 74 -17.75 14.38 -34.31
CA VAL A 74 -19.05 13.72 -34.11
C VAL A 74 -19.53 13.83 -32.66
N PHE A 75 -18.62 13.82 -31.68
CA PHE A 75 -18.93 13.91 -30.25
C PHE A 75 -18.28 15.14 -29.60
N PRO A 76 -18.75 16.36 -29.94
CA PRO A 76 -18.19 17.58 -29.38
C PRO A 76 -18.42 17.64 -27.86
N GLY A 77 -17.40 18.07 -27.11
CA GLY A 77 -17.46 18.19 -25.65
C GLY A 77 -17.21 16.89 -24.86
N VAL A 78 -17.11 15.73 -25.53
CA VAL A 78 -16.79 14.46 -24.86
C VAL A 78 -15.27 14.34 -24.66
N SER A 79 -14.84 14.35 -23.39
CA SER A 79 -13.47 14.06 -23.02
C SER A 79 -13.18 12.55 -23.15
N GLY A 80 -12.13 12.16 -23.87
CA GLY A 80 -11.75 10.75 -24.01
C GLY A 80 -11.21 10.37 -25.39
N PHE A 81 -11.57 11.10 -26.44
CA PHE A 81 -11.13 10.80 -27.82
C PHE A 81 -9.97 11.67 -28.30
N SER A 82 -9.06 12.03 -27.39
CA SER A 82 -7.81 12.68 -27.80
C SER A 82 -6.91 11.70 -28.56
N ARG A 83 -6.09 12.20 -29.48
CA ARG A 83 -5.11 11.41 -30.23
C ARG A 83 -4.33 10.51 -29.28
N ARG A 84 -3.76 11.11 -28.24
CA ARG A 84 -3.02 10.41 -27.18
C ARG A 84 -3.82 9.28 -26.52
N ASN A 85 -5.10 9.52 -26.21
CA ASN A 85 -5.93 8.50 -25.57
C ASN A 85 -6.34 7.37 -26.52
N ILE A 86 -6.59 7.67 -27.81
CA ILE A 86 -6.83 6.64 -28.84
C ILE A 86 -5.59 5.73 -29.00
N PHE A 87 -4.39 6.31 -28.97
CA PHE A 87 -3.16 5.52 -28.89
C PHE A 87 -3.11 4.65 -27.64
N TYR A 88 -3.47 5.18 -26.46
CA TYR A 88 -3.52 4.35 -25.25
C TYR A 88 -4.55 3.23 -25.32
N MET A 89 -5.70 3.42 -25.97
CA MET A 89 -6.68 2.35 -26.20
C MET A 89 -6.07 1.21 -27.03
N ARG A 90 -5.34 1.56 -28.09
CA ARG A 90 -4.59 0.60 -28.91
C ARG A 90 -3.55 -0.16 -28.07
N GLU A 91 -2.67 0.55 -27.37
CA GLU A 91 -1.62 -0.06 -26.55
C GLU A 91 -2.22 -0.96 -25.45
N PHE A 92 -3.31 -0.50 -24.83
CA PHE A 92 -4.01 -1.25 -23.79
C PHE A 92 -4.54 -2.59 -24.33
N TYR A 93 -5.19 -2.59 -25.50
CA TYR A 93 -5.63 -3.83 -26.14
C TYR A 93 -4.44 -4.73 -26.52
N LEU A 94 -3.42 -4.18 -27.17
CA LEU A 94 -2.22 -4.93 -27.57
C LEU A 94 -1.53 -5.62 -26.39
N LEU A 95 -1.42 -4.92 -25.26
CA LEU A 95 -0.71 -5.43 -24.10
C LEU A 95 -1.46 -6.58 -23.42
N TYR A 96 -2.78 -6.50 -23.33
CA TYR A 96 -3.58 -7.41 -22.51
C TYR A 96 -4.36 -8.46 -23.30
N ARG A 97 -4.45 -8.38 -24.64
CA ARG A 97 -5.23 -9.33 -25.50
C ARG A 97 -4.88 -10.81 -25.32
N ASN A 98 -3.65 -11.11 -24.89
CA ASN A 98 -3.18 -12.48 -24.70
C ASN A 98 -2.95 -12.83 -23.22
N ASP A 99 -3.34 -11.94 -22.28
CA ASP A 99 -3.17 -12.13 -20.84
C ASP A 99 -4.52 -12.39 -20.17
N GLU A 100 -4.95 -13.65 -20.20
CA GLU A 100 -6.22 -14.11 -19.63
C GLU A 100 -6.34 -13.85 -18.11
N ARG A 101 -5.22 -13.68 -17.40
CA ARG A 101 -5.20 -13.43 -15.96
C ARG A 101 -5.51 -11.97 -15.64
N VAL A 102 -4.96 -11.05 -16.43
CA VAL A 102 -5.03 -9.61 -16.16
C VAL A 102 -6.20 -8.94 -16.87
N GLN A 103 -6.61 -9.45 -18.03
CA GLN A 103 -7.73 -8.94 -18.82
C GLN A 103 -9.03 -8.71 -18.00
N PRO A 104 -9.54 -9.66 -17.19
CA PRO A 104 -10.76 -9.42 -16.41
C PRO A 104 -10.54 -8.41 -15.27
N LEU A 105 -9.30 -8.13 -14.88
CA LEU A 105 -8.98 -7.28 -13.74
C LEU A 105 -8.86 -5.80 -14.12
N VAL A 106 -8.37 -5.51 -15.33
CA VAL A 106 -8.22 -4.12 -15.81
C VAL A 106 -9.57 -3.40 -15.96
N ALA A 107 -10.64 -4.14 -16.25
CA ALA A 107 -12.01 -3.62 -16.30
C ALA A 107 -12.60 -3.27 -14.93
N GLN A 108 -11.93 -3.68 -13.84
CA GLN A 108 -12.38 -3.45 -12.46
C GLN A 108 -11.70 -2.24 -11.81
N ILE A 109 -10.81 -1.55 -12.52
CA ILE A 109 -10.16 -0.31 -12.09
C ILE A 109 -10.42 0.80 -13.11
N GLY A 110 -10.45 2.06 -12.67
CA GLY A 110 -10.74 3.18 -13.56
C GLY A 110 -9.67 3.37 -14.64
N TRP A 111 -10.05 3.88 -15.81
CA TRP A 111 -9.15 4.09 -16.96
C TRP A 111 -7.86 4.84 -16.61
N SER A 112 -7.93 5.86 -15.75
CA SER A 112 -6.75 6.60 -15.31
C SER A 112 -5.72 5.74 -14.56
N HIS A 113 -6.16 4.71 -13.83
CA HIS A 113 -5.27 3.77 -13.14
C HIS A 113 -4.60 2.86 -14.18
N ASN A 114 -5.37 2.33 -15.13
CA ASN A 114 -4.84 1.55 -16.25
C ASN A 114 -3.78 2.33 -17.02
N LEU A 115 -3.98 3.63 -17.27
CA LEU A 115 -2.97 4.47 -17.93
C LEU A 115 -1.69 4.63 -17.12
N VAL A 116 -1.78 4.83 -15.79
CA VAL A 116 -0.57 4.94 -14.94
C VAL A 116 0.21 3.63 -14.97
N ILE A 117 -0.47 2.49 -14.83
CA ILE A 117 0.14 1.16 -14.81
C ILE A 117 0.76 0.83 -16.18
N LEU A 118 0.05 1.14 -17.27
CA LEU A 118 0.53 0.98 -18.64
C LEU A 118 1.81 1.78 -18.89
N GLN A 119 1.89 3.00 -18.37
CA GLN A 119 3.00 3.92 -18.64
C GLN A 119 4.22 3.70 -17.74
N ARG A 120 4.00 3.28 -16.48
CA ARG A 120 5.08 3.26 -15.47
C ARG A 120 5.61 1.86 -15.16
N CYS A 121 4.81 0.81 -15.31
CA CYS A 121 5.23 -0.54 -14.99
C CYS A 121 5.93 -1.21 -16.17
N LYS A 122 7.01 -1.93 -15.89
CA LYS A 122 7.95 -2.48 -16.87
C LYS A 122 7.51 -3.85 -17.37
N ASP A 123 7.13 -4.74 -16.45
CA ASP A 123 6.79 -6.13 -16.76
C ASP A 123 5.33 -6.50 -16.42
N SER A 124 4.90 -7.69 -16.83
CA SER A 124 3.52 -8.16 -16.65
C SER A 124 3.17 -8.45 -15.18
N LEU A 125 4.12 -8.92 -14.38
CA LEU A 125 3.91 -9.24 -12.98
C LEU A 125 3.77 -7.98 -12.13
N GLU A 126 4.59 -6.96 -12.40
CA GLU A 126 4.47 -5.64 -11.78
C GLU A 126 3.09 -5.02 -12.07
N ARG A 127 2.63 -5.10 -13.33
CA ARG A 127 1.30 -4.63 -13.72
C ARG A 127 0.20 -5.39 -12.99
N GLU A 128 0.28 -6.73 -12.98
CA GLU A 128 -0.69 -7.57 -12.29
C GLU A 128 -0.77 -7.23 -10.79
N PHE A 129 0.39 -7.02 -10.15
CA PHE A 129 0.49 -6.59 -8.76
C PHE A 129 -0.29 -5.29 -8.54
N TYR A 130 0.05 -4.20 -9.23
CA TYR A 130 -0.59 -2.90 -8.99
C TYR A 130 -2.08 -2.89 -9.36
N ILE A 131 -2.52 -3.67 -10.36
CA ILE A 131 -3.94 -3.84 -10.70
C ILE A 131 -4.68 -4.53 -9.54
N ARG A 132 -4.14 -5.65 -9.03
CA ARG A 132 -4.75 -6.39 -7.91
C ARG A 132 -4.80 -5.54 -6.65
N MET A 133 -3.74 -4.79 -6.35
CA MET A 133 -3.66 -3.93 -5.17
C MET A 133 -4.62 -2.74 -5.26
N THR A 134 -4.68 -2.08 -6.41
CA THR A 134 -5.63 -0.99 -6.66
C THR A 134 -7.07 -1.46 -6.47
N ARG A 135 -7.41 -2.66 -6.99
CA ARG A 135 -8.73 -3.26 -6.80
C ARG A 135 -9.01 -3.61 -5.34
N LYS A 136 -8.04 -4.24 -4.66
CA LYS A 136 -8.21 -4.76 -3.29
C LYS A 136 -8.36 -3.63 -2.27
N PHE A 137 -7.57 -2.56 -2.40
CA PHE A 137 -7.49 -1.49 -1.42
C PHE A 137 -8.22 -0.21 -1.86
N GLY A 138 -8.82 -0.20 -3.06
CA GLY A 138 -9.55 0.96 -3.57
C GLY A 138 -8.67 2.19 -3.73
N TRP A 139 -7.40 2.00 -4.13
CA TRP A 139 -6.46 3.11 -4.27
C TRP A 139 -6.98 4.16 -5.25
N SER A 140 -6.85 5.43 -4.85
CA SER A 140 -7.00 6.52 -5.79
C SER A 140 -5.80 6.55 -6.74
N LYS A 141 -5.93 7.28 -7.85
CA LYS A 141 -4.84 7.45 -8.84
C LYS A 141 -3.55 7.95 -8.18
N ASN A 142 -3.65 8.90 -7.25
CA ASN A 142 -2.49 9.48 -6.57
C ASN A 142 -1.84 8.48 -5.61
N VAL A 143 -2.64 7.68 -4.91
CA VAL A 143 -2.12 6.60 -4.06
C VAL A 143 -1.40 5.56 -4.91
N LEU A 144 -1.98 5.13 -6.04
CA LEU A 144 -1.33 4.22 -6.97
C LEU A 144 0.02 4.77 -7.48
N ILE A 145 0.05 6.04 -7.89
CA ILE A 145 1.29 6.72 -8.31
C ILE A 145 2.35 6.65 -7.20
N HIS A 146 1.97 7.01 -5.98
CA HIS A 146 2.88 6.94 -4.83
C HIS A 146 3.39 5.53 -4.57
N GLN A 147 2.55 4.50 -4.71
CA GLN A 147 2.95 3.11 -4.51
C GLN A 147 3.93 2.62 -5.59
N ILE A 148 3.75 3.06 -6.83
CA ILE A 148 4.69 2.80 -7.93
C ILE A 148 6.02 3.53 -7.67
N ASP A 149 5.97 4.81 -7.29
CA ASP A 149 7.16 5.61 -7.04
C ASP A 149 7.96 5.09 -5.84
N ASN A 150 7.28 4.49 -4.86
CA ASN A 150 7.90 3.80 -3.72
C ASN A 150 8.39 2.36 -4.04
N GLN A 151 8.29 1.91 -5.29
CA GLN A 151 8.74 0.57 -5.72
C GLN A 151 8.12 -0.56 -4.88
N SER A 152 6.84 -0.41 -4.51
CA SER A 152 6.17 -1.34 -3.60
C SER A 152 6.11 -2.78 -4.14
N TYR A 153 6.11 -2.96 -5.46
CA TYR A 153 6.23 -4.28 -6.10
C TYR A 153 7.59 -4.92 -5.81
N GLU A 154 8.69 -4.23 -6.13
CA GLU A 154 10.06 -4.71 -5.93
C GLU A 154 10.35 -4.93 -4.44
N LYS A 155 9.95 -4.00 -3.58
CA LYS A 155 10.10 -4.14 -2.12
C LYS A 155 9.30 -5.34 -1.59
N SER A 156 8.13 -5.64 -2.15
CA SER A 156 7.36 -6.85 -1.76
C SER A 156 8.01 -8.17 -2.20
N LEU A 157 8.82 -8.15 -3.26
CA LEU A 157 9.59 -9.30 -3.72
C LEU A 157 10.88 -9.49 -2.93
N LEU A 158 11.44 -8.41 -2.37
CA LEU A 158 12.71 -8.41 -1.64
C LEU A 158 12.56 -8.65 -0.13
N GLY A 159 11.33 -8.58 0.40
CA GLY A 159 11.03 -8.75 1.82
C GLY A 159 11.66 -10.02 2.41
N GLN A 160 12.58 -9.85 3.37
CA GLN A 160 13.22 -10.95 4.08
C GLN A 160 12.26 -11.53 5.12
N THR A 161 11.45 -12.49 4.68
CA THR A 161 10.43 -13.16 5.47
C THR A 161 10.50 -14.67 5.26
N ASN A 162 10.11 -15.44 6.27
CA ASN A 162 9.91 -16.90 6.14
C ASN A 162 8.44 -17.27 5.81
N PHE A 163 7.64 -16.32 5.35
CA PHE A 163 6.18 -16.51 5.17
C PHE A 163 5.80 -17.60 4.18
N ASP A 164 6.68 -17.92 3.22
CA ASP A 164 6.44 -19.04 2.31
C ASP A 164 6.38 -20.41 3.02
N GLN A 165 7.09 -20.53 4.14
CA GLN A 165 7.17 -21.75 4.92
C GLN A 165 6.25 -21.69 6.15
N ALA A 166 6.10 -20.51 6.75
CA ALA A 166 5.41 -20.32 8.02
C ALA A 166 3.89 -20.01 7.90
N LEU A 167 3.40 -19.59 6.72
CA LEU A 167 1.99 -19.22 6.52
C LEU A 167 1.29 -20.08 5.47
N THR A 168 -0.03 -20.21 5.62
CA THR A 168 -0.89 -20.86 4.62
C THR A 168 -0.86 -20.08 3.30
N PRO A 169 -1.09 -20.74 2.15
CA PRO A 169 -1.11 -20.07 0.84
C PRO A 169 -2.06 -18.87 0.76
N GLU A 170 -3.20 -18.96 1.45
CA GLU A 170 -4.23 -17.91 1.52
C GLU A 170 -3.73 -16.62 2.17
N LEU A 171 -2.93 -16.73 3.23
CA LEU A 171 -2.42 -15.59 4.01
C LEU A 171 -1.09 -15.07 3.48
N ARG A 172 -0.27 -15.93 2.88
CA ARG A 172 1.10 -15.62 2.42
C ARG A 172 1.17 -14.36 1.57
N VAL A 173 0.34 -14.26 0.54
CA VAL A 173 0.36 -13.10 -0.37
C VAL A 173 0.02 -11.83 0.41
N GLN A 174 -0.99 -11.90 1.28
CA GLN A 174 -1.43 -10.74 2.04
C GLN A 174 -0.39 -10.31 3.08
N ALA A 175 0.29 -11.26 3.72
CA ALA A 175 1.34 -11.00 4.70
C ALA A 175 2.58 -10.38 4.07
N LYS A 176 3.03 -10.89 2.91
CA LYS A 176 4.14 -10.30 2.14
C LYS A 176 3.86 -8.86 1.68
N LEU A 177 2.59 -8.53 1.44
CA LEU A 177 2.16 -7.18 1.09
C LEU A 177 2.04 -6.26 2.31
N ALA A 178 1.70 -6.82 3.46
CA ALA A 178 1.50 -6.07 4.70
C ALA A 178 2.82 -5.73 5.40
N VAL A 179 3.81 -6.61 5.30
CA VAL A 179 5.14 -6.41 5.88
C VAL A 179 6.07 -5.86 4.81
N LYS A 180 6.48 -4.61 4.98
CA LYS A 180 7.43 -3.94 4.09
C LYS A 180 8.86 -4.37 4.44
N ASP A 181 9.74 -4.32 3.45
CA ASP A 181 11.18 -4.57 3.65
C ASP A 181 11.88 -3.40 4.38
N GLU A 182 11.29 -2.20 4.29
CA GLU A 182 11.80 -0.95 4.83
C GLU A 182 10.64 0.00 5.20
N TYR A 183 10.80 0.76 6.29
CA TYR A 183 9.86 1.78 6.75
C TYR A 183 10.54 3.14 6.90
N THR A 184 9.85 4.20 6.46
CA THR A 184 10.33 5.58 6.65
C THR A 184 9.52 6.26 7.74
N PHE A 185 10.20 6.81 8.74
CA PHE A 185 9.63 7.51 9.89
C PHE A 185 10.08 8.98 9.91
N ASP A 186 9.83 9.69 8.81
CA ASP A 186 10.23 11.10 8.59
C ASP A 186 9.54 12.12 9.52
N PHE A 187 8.59 11.67 10.32
CA PHE A 187 7.90 12.42 11.37
C PHE A 187 8.59 12.38 12.73
N LEU A 188 9.67 11.59 12.87
CA LEU A 188 10.42 11.48 14.12
C LEU A 188 11.53 12.54 14.17
N GLU A 189 11.48 13.40 15.17
CA GLU A 189 12.52 14.37 15.47
C GLU A 189 13.59 13.75 16.40
N LEU A 190 14.24 12.68 15.94
CA LEU A 190 15.31 12.01 16.68
C LEU A 190 16.67 12.35 16.06
N GLY A 191 17.66 12.60 16.91
CA GLY A 191 19.06 12.70 16.47
C GLY A 191 19.61 11.33 16.06
N ASP A 192 20.76 11.35 15.36
CA ASP A 192 21.43 10.13 14.87
C ASP A 192 21.76 9.13 15.99
N GLU A 193 22.04 9.64 17.18
CA GLU A 193 22.21 8.86 18.41
C GLU A 193 20.92 8.87 19.24
N HIS A 194 20.26 7.71 19.30
CA HIS A 194 19.11 7.46 20.15
C HIS A 194 19.11 6.01 20.65
N SER A 195 18.55 5.79 21.82
CA SER A 195 18.31 4.45 22.37
C SER A 195 17.04 3.82 21.79
N GLU A 196 16.92 2.49 21.87
CA GLU A 196 15.69 1.75 21.50
C GLU A 196 14.47 2.31 22.24
N ARG A 197 14.64 2.62 23.54
CA ARG A 197 13.60 3.22 24.37
C ARG A 197 13.19 4.63 23.89
N GLN A 198 14.12 5.43 23.36
CA GLN A 198 13.79 6.73 22.79
C GLN A 198 13.04 6.58 21.46
N LEU A 199 13.47 5.66 20.60
CA LEU A 199 12.78 5.34 19.35
C LEU A 199 11.33 4.91 19.61
N GLU A 200 11.14 3.95 20.52
CA GLU A 200 9.82 3.48 20.91
C GLU A 200 8.93 4.62 21.41
N ARG A 201 9.41 5.44 22.36
CA ARG A 201 8.64 6.57 22.89
C ARG A 201 8.26 7.57 21.82
N ALA A 202 9.15 7.82 20.86
CA ALA A 202 8.89 8.74 19.76
C ALA A 202 7.84 8.18 18.79
N LEU A 203 7.89 6.88 18.48
CA LEU A 203 6.87 6.19 17.69
C LEU A 203 5.50 6.22 18.36
N ILE A 204 5.44 6.00 19.69
CA ILE A 204 4.17 6.05 20.44
C ILE A 204 3.62 7.48 20.50
N ALA A 205 4.48 8.48 20.71
CA ALA A 205 4.07 9.88 20.74
C ALA A 205 3.44 10.33 19.40
N ARG A 206 3.82 9.68 18.30
CA ARG A 206 3.30 9.89 16.95
C ARG A 206 2.62 8.63 16.39
N VAL A 207 1.86 7.91 17.23
CA VAL A 207 1.30 6.60 16.87
C VAL A 207 0.42 6.65 15.61
N GLU A 208 -0.31 7.73 15.37
CA GLU A 208 -1.11 7.89 14.15
C GLU A 208 -0.24 7.90 12.88
N ASP A 209 0.87 8.64 12.90
CA ASP A 209 1.80 8.73 11.79
C ASP A 209 2.56 7.41 11.61
N PHE A 210 2.95 6.76 12.72
CA PHE A 210 3.53 5.43 12.70
C PHE A 210 2.61 4.39 12.05
N LEU A 211 1.33 4.31 12.48
CA LEU A 211 0.37 3.37 11.89
C LEU A 211 0.11 3.67 10.40
N ARG A 212 0.15 4.94 10.01
CA ARG A 212 0.06 5.35 8.60
C ARG A 212 1.28 4.87 7.82
N ALA A 213 2.49 5.06 8.34
CA ALA A 213 3.73 4.58 7.74
C ALA A 213 3.77 3.05 7.60
N MET A 214 3.23 2.33 8.58
CA MET A 214 3.07 0.88 8.54
C MET A 214 2.07 0.40 7.47
N GLY A 215 1.11 1.23 7.05
CA GLY A 215 0.17 0.91 5.96
C GLY A 215 -1.32 0.97 6.32
N GLY A 216 -1.69 1.60 7.44
CA GLY A 216 -3.07 1.99 7.77
C GLY A 216 -4.05 0.85 8.11
N MET A 217 -3.62 -0.41 8.00
CA MET A 217 -4.42 -1.59 8.36
C MET A 217 -4.15 -2.12 9.77
N PHE A 218 -3.27 -1.45 10.50
CA PHE A 218 -2.87 -1.79 11.85
C PHE A 218 -3.70 -1.01 12.88
N ALA A 219 -4.05 -1.68 13.98
CA ALA A 219 -4.57 -1.08 15.19
C ALA A 219 -3.54 -1.25 16.31
N PHE A 220 -3.32 -0.20 17.09
CA PHE A 220 -2.42 -0.24 18.23
C PHE A 220 -3.07 -1.00 19.39
N MET A 221 -2.36 -2.01 19.94
CA MET A 221 -2.83 -2.80 21.08
C MET A 221 -2.09 -2.44 22.37
N GLY A 222 -0.81 -2.09 22.27
CA GLY A 222 -0.01 -1.65 23.41
C GLY A 222 1.46 -1.50 23.10
N SER A 223 2.19 -0.86 24.01
CA SER A 223 3.64 -0.74 24.02
C SER A 223 4.21 -1.38 25.28
N GLN A 224 5.44 -1.89 25.23
CA GLN A 224 6.04 -2.66 26.33
C GLN A 224 5.04 -3.74 26.82
N TYR A 225 4.46 -4.46 25.86
CA TYR A 225 3.39 -5.40 26.12
C TYR A 225 3.93 -6.58 26.91
N ARG A 226 3.48 -6.69 28.16
CA ARG A 226 3.94 -7.70 29.12
C ARG A 226 3.39 -9.08 28.78
N LEU A 227 4.29 -10.03 28.65
CA LEU A 227 4.03 -11.46 28.61
C LEU A 227 4.62 -12.10 29.87
N GLU A 228 3.93 -13.11 30.39
CA GLU A 228 4.40 -13.87 31.54
C GLU A 228 4.46 -15.35 31.17
N VAL A 229 5.64 -15.94 31.34
CA VAL A 229 5.87 -17.37 31.11
C VAL A 229 6.61 -17.92 32.31
N ASP A 230 5.97 -18.84 33.03
CA ASP A 230 6.52 -19.49 34.22
C ASP A 230 7.03 -18.49 35.29
N GLY A 231 6.23 -17.45 35.54
CA GLY A 231 6.56 -16.39 36.51
C GLY A 231 7.66 -15.42 36.09
N GLN A 232 8.22 -15.56 34.88
CA GLN A 232 9.16 -14.60 34.29
C GLN A 232 8.45 -13.64 33.34
N GLU A 233 8.78 -12.36 33.46
CA GLU A 233 8.21 -11.29 32.64
C GLU A 233 9.07 -11.02 31.41
N PHE A 234 8.41 -10.86 30.27
CA PHE A 234 9.01 -10.48 29.01
C PHE A 234 8.19 -9.36 28.36
N PHE A 235 8.83 -8.49 27.58
CA PHE A 235 8.18 -7.30 27.04
C PHE A 235 8.38 -7.22 25.52
N ILE A 236 7.27 -7.14 24.79
CA ILE A 236 7.27 -6.83 23.35
C ILE A 236 7.23 -5.30 23.22
N ASP A 237 8.13 -4.70 22.45
CA ASP A 237 8.22 -3.24 22.34
C ASP A 237 6.90 -2.62 21.88
N LEU A 238 6.31 -3.13 20.80
CA LEU A 238 4.97 -2.74 20.35
C LEU A 238 4.16 -3.96 19.93
N LEU A 239 2.91 -4.00 20.36
CA LEU A 239 1.92 -4.98 19.90
C LEU A 239 0.85 -4.25 19.07
N LEU A 240 0.64 -4.73 17.85
CA LEU A 240 -0.39 -4.26 16.94
C LEU A 240 -1.36 -5.40 16.60
N PHE A 241 -2.51 -5.05 16.03
CA PHE A 241 -3.43 -5.98 15.39
C PHE A 241 -3.62 -5.61 13.93
N HIS A 242 -3.44 -6.55 13.01
CA HIS A 242 -3.65 -6.31 11.59
C HIS A 242 -5.08 -6.69 11.18
N ARG A 243 -5.91 -5.71 10.80
CA ARG A 243 -7.35 -5.91 10.57
C ARG A 243 -7.69 -6.87 9.43
N THR A 244 -6.97 -6.79 8.31
CA THR A 244 -7.24 -7.68 7.14
C THR A 244 -6.73 -9.10 7.38
N LEU A 245 -5.50 -9.23 7.89
CA LEU A 245 -4.92 -10.53 8.25
C LEU A 245 -5.58 -11.17 9.48
N ARG A 246 -6.28 -10.38 10.31
CA ARG A 246 -6.92 -10.80 11.57
C ARG A 246 -5.94 -11.52 12.50
N CYS A 247 -4.76 -10.93 12.72
CA CYS A 247 -3.74 -11.50 13.59
C CYS A 247 -3.06 -10.41 14.43
N LEU A 248 -2.49 -10.84 15.56
CA LEU A 248 -1.56 -10.04 16.34
C LEU A 248 -0.25 -9.86 15.57
N VAL A 249 0.37 -8.69 15.71
CA VAL A 249 1.66 -8.37 15.10
C VAL A 249 2.59 -7.82 16.19
N ALA A 250 3.58 -8.63 16.56
CA ALA A 250 4.63 -8.25 17.51
C ALA A 250 5.73 -7.49 16.77
N ILE A 251 6.12 -6.33 17.30
CA ILE A 251 7.21 -5.51 16.75
C ILE A 251 8.32 -5.42 17.79
N GLU A 252 9.53 -5.75 17.35
CA GLU A 252 10.77 -5.57 18.12
C GLU A 252 11.61 -4.49 17.41
N LEU A 253 12.04 -3.48 18.16
CA LEU A 253 12.83 -2.35 17.68
C LEU A 253 14.32 -2.56 17.99
N LYS A 254 15.17 -2.25 17.02
CA LYS A 254 16.64 -2.35 17.13
C LYS A 254 17.32 -1.16 16.46
N ILE A 255 18.09 -0.39 17.23
CA ILE A 255 18.83 0.77 16.72
C ILE A 255 20.11 0.41 15.96
N GLY A 256 20.52 -0.86 15.99
CA GLY A 256 21.71 -1.37 15.35
C GLY A 256 21.42 -2.34 14.20
N GLU A 257 22.47 -3.01 13.75
CA GLU A 257 22.37 -4.08 12.77
C GLU A 257 21.61 -5.30 13.34
N PHE A 258 20.79 -5.93 12.50
CA PHE A 258 20.16 -7.20 12.81
C PHE A 258 21.14 -8.25 13.36
N GLN A 259 20.73 -8.94 14.42
CA GLN A 259 21.44 -10.09 14.99
C GLN A 259 20.55 -11.34 14.97
N PRO A 260 21.10 -12.54 14.68
CA PRO A 260 20.31 -13.79 14.61
C PRO A 260 19.53 -14.11 15.89
N GLU A 261 20.03 -13.72 17.06
CA GLU A 261 19.37 -13.92 18.35
C GLU A 261 17.97 -13.27 18.44
N TYR A 262 17.72 -12.22 17.66
CA TYR A 262 16.43 -11.53 17.61
C TYR A 262 15.33 -12.45 17.07
N VAL A 263 15.66 -13.39 16.18
CA VAL A 263 14.71 -14.40 15.68
C VAL A 263 14.31 -15.37 16.80
N GLY A 264 15.26 -15.77 17.65
CA GLY A 264 14.97 -16.62 18.80
C GLY A 264 13.99 -15.96 19.76
N LYS A 265 14.27 -14.70 20.13
CA LYS A 265 13.40 -13.87 20.97
C LYS A 265 12.00 -13.70 20.36
N MET A 266 11.93 -13.40 19.07
CA MET A 266 10.66 -13.22 18.36
C MET A 266 9.85 -14.53 18.28
N GLN A 267 10.47 -15.67 18.01
CA GLN A 267 9.76 -16.97 18.01
C GLN A 267 9.15 -17.29 19.36
N PHE A 268 9.85 -16.96 20.45
CA PHE A 268 9.32 -17.08 21.80
C PHE A 268 8.09 -16.18 22.00
N TYR A 269 8.16 -14.90 21.61
CA TYR A 269 7.02 -13.98 21.70
C TYR A 269 5.79 -14.42 20.92
N LEU A 270 5.97 -14.83 19.67
CA LEU A 270 4.84 -15.31 18.85
C LEU A 270 4.23 -16.59 19.43
N THR A 271 5.04 -17.46 20.03
CA THR A 271 4.54 -18.66 20.71
C THR A 271 3.72 -18.32 21.95
N ALA A 272 4.19 -17.37 22.78
CA ALA A 272 3.47 -16.91 23.95
C ALA A 272 2.15 -16.21 23.56
N LEU A 273 2.19 -15.29 22.59
CA LEU A 273 0.99 -14.62 22.06
C LEU A 273 -0.04 -15.61 21.55
N ASP A 274 0.37 -16.57 20.70
CA ASP A 274 -0.54 -17.55 20.11
C ASP A 274 -1.21 -18.48 21.14
N ARG A 275 -0.56 -18.69 22.30
CA ARG A 275 -1.05 -19.58 23.37
C ARG A 275 -1.87 -18.85 24.42
N GLN A 276 -1.54 -17.59 24.71
CA GLN A 276 -2.06 -16.88 25.88
C GLN A 276 -2.99 -15.72 25.51
N VAL A 277 -2.80 -15.09 24.35
CA VAL A 277 -3.46 -13.81 24.01
C VAL A 277 -4.37 -13.95 22.78
N ARG A 278 -3.91 -14.68 21.76
CA ARG A 278 -4.61 -14.88 20.49
C ARG A 278 -5.99 -15.48 20.73
N GLN A 279 -7.00 -14.88 20.09
CA GLN A 279 -8.38 -15.37 20.14
C GLN A 279 -8.62 -16.49 19.13
N GLU A 280 -9.67 -17.29 19.33
CA GLU A 280 -9.99 -18.44 18.47
C GLU A 280 -10.22 -18.08 17.00
N ASN A 281 -10.71 -16.86 16.74
CA ASN A 281 -11.05 -16.36 15.41
C ASN A 281 -9.92 -15.52 14.79
N GLU A 282 -8.72 -15.56 15.37
CA GLU A 282 -7.51 -14.88 14.89
C GLU A 282 -6.52 -15.84 14.25
N ASN A 283 -5.92 -15.40 13.16
CA ASN A 283 -4.82 -16.10 12.52
C ASN A 283 -3.55 -16.03 13.38
N THR A 284 -2.60 -16.94 13.11
CA THR A 284 -1.29 -16.97 13.76
C THR A 284 -0.63 -15.59 13.81
N SER A 285 -0.06 -15.25 14.96
CA SER A 285 0.63 -13.98 15.18
C SER A 285 1.86 -13.86 14.28
N ILE A 286 2.15 -12.63 13.80
CA ILE A 286 3.30 -12.32 12.95
C ILE A 286 4.30 -11.46 13.71
N GLY A 287 5.59 -11.74 13.54
CA GLY A 287 6.68 -10.94 14.09
C GLY A 287 7.29 -10.01 13.03
N ILE A 288 7.56 -8.77 13.41
CA ILE A 288 8.34 -7.83 12.60
C ILE A 288 9.51 -7.35 13.45
N ILE A 289 10.73 -7.59 12.98
CA ILE A 289 11.94 -7.05 13.59
C ILE A 289 12.34 -5.82 12.77
N LEU A 290 12.33 -4.64 13.40
CA LEU A 290 12.71 -3.36 12.79
C LEU A 290 14.11 -2.99 13.24
N CYS A 291 15.08 -3.08 12.33
CA CYS A 291 16.48 -2.75 12.57
C CYS A 291 16.89 -1.46 11.84
N LYS A 292 17.95 -0.79 12.29
CA LYS A 292 18.55 0.31 11.51
C LYS A 292 19.21 -0.23 10.24
N GLU A 293 19.88 -1.37 10.36
CA GLU A 293 20.61 -2.03 9.27
C GLU A 293 20.39 -3.54 9.30
N LYS A 294 20.56 -4.22 8.16
CA LYS A 294 20.50 -5.69 8.08
C LYS A 294 21.39 -6.21 6.95
N ASN A 295 22.11 -7.30 7.21
CA ASN A 295 22.75 -8.10 6.17
C ASN A 295 21.78 -9.17 5.66
N ARG A 296 21.46 -9.12 4.37
CA ARG A 296 20.50 -10.05 3.74
C ARG A 296 20.83 -11.52 3.97
N THR A 297 22.10 -11.90 3.78
CA THR A 297 22.54 -13.28 3.95
C THR A 297 22.35 -13.72 5.40
N ILE A 298 22.76 -12.90 6.37
CA ILE A 298 22.62 -13.23 7.79
C ILE A 298 21.14 -13.42 8.16
N VAL A 299 20.25 -12.56 7.66
CA VAL A 299 18.81 -12.69 7.89
C VAL A 299 18.24 -13.97 7.27
N GLU A 300 18.60 -14.27 6.00
CA GLU A 300 18.15 -15.49 5.32
C GLU A 300 18.58 -16.76 6.08
N TYR A 301 19.83 -16.79 6.57
CA TYR A 301 20.33 -17.88 7.41
C TYR A 301 19.57 -17.99 8.74
N ALA A 302 19.31 -16.87 9.42
CA ALA A 302 18.61 -16.87 10.70
C ALA A 302 17.14 -17.28 10.58
N LEU A 303 16.48 -16.95 9.46
CA LEU A 303 15.08 -17.27 9.21
C LEU A 303 14.85 -18.68 8.64
N HIS A 304 15.89 -19.36 8.15
CA HIS A 304 15.76 -20.63 7.42
C HIS A 304 14.99 -21.70 8.20
N ASP A 305 15.30 -21.87 9.49
CA ASP A 305 14.66 -22.88 10.35
C ASP A 305 13.58 -22.29 11.28
N ALA A 306 13.28 -21.00 11.14
CA ALA A 306 12.26 -20.34 11.95
C ALA A 306 10.87 -20.82 11.51
N ARG A 307 10.08 -21.31 12.47
CA ARG A 307 8.74 -21.87 12.18
C ARG A 307 7.61 -20.86 12.34
N LYS A 308 7.82 -19.86 13.21
CA LYS A 308 6.86 -18.77 13.38
C LYS A 308 7.04 -17.73 12.28
N PRO A 309 5.96 -17.08 11.81
CA PRO A 309 6.06 -16.13 10.70
C PRO A 309 6.73 -14.84 11.17
N ILE A 310 7.93 -14.58 10.65
CA ILE A 310 8.77 -13.44 11.00
C ILE A 310 9.20 -12.73 9.71
N GLY A 311 9.10 -11.41 9.74
CA GLY A 311 9.72 -10.52 8.76
C GLY A 311 10.77 -9.63 9.41
N VAL A 312 11.85 -9.36 8.69
CA VAL A 312 12.89 -8.41 9.11
C VAL A 312 12.92 -7.24 8.15
N ALA A 313 12.80 -6.04 8.70
CA ALA A 313 12.72 -4.81 7.95
C ALA A 313 13.67 -3.75 8.50
N THR A 314 14.14 -2.86 7.63
CA THR A 314 14.91 -1.69 8.04
C THR A 314 13.99 -0.51 8.34
N TYR A 315 14.48 0.49 9.07
CA TYR A 315 13.82 1.78 9.15
C TYR A 315 14.79 2.95 8.92
N GLU A 316 14.26 4.04 8.38
CA GLU A 316 14.96 5.32 8.22
C GLU A 316 14.16 6.43 8.92
N ILE A 317 14.84 7.27 9.71
CA ILE A 317 14.21 8.40 10.44
C ILE A 317 14.29 9.70 9.64
N THR A 318 15.34 9.89 8.86
CA THR A 318 15.56 11.14 8.13
C THR A 318 15.30 10.95 6.63
N ARG A 319 14.69 11.95 6.00
CA ARG A 319 14.92 12.20 4.58
C ARG A 319 16.33 12.73 4.42
N THR A 320 17.35 11.88 4.47
CA THR A 320 18.61 12.28 3.84
C THR A 320 18.29 12.45 2.37
N LEU A 321 18.18 13.70 1.91
CA LEU A 321 18.29 13.99 0.49
C LEU A 321 19.56 13.25 0.01
N PRO A 322 19.48 12.46 -1.07
CA PRO A 322 20.66 11.87 -1.68
C PRO A 322 21.79 12.90 -1.70
N ARG A 323 23.02 12.53 -1.33
CA ARG A 323 24.15 13.47 -1.28
C ARG A 323 24.33 14.26 -2.58
N GLU A 324 23.86 13.70 -3.69
CA GLU A 324 23.78 14.30 -5.02
C GLU A 324 22.92 15.58 -5.10
N LEU A 325 21.92 15.73 -4.22
CA LEU A 325 20.92 16.82 -4.23
C LEU A 325 21.17 17.89 -3.14
N SER A 326 22.13 17.67 -2.23
CA SER A 326 22.47 18.61 -1.14
C SER A 326 22.88 20.01 -1.63
N GLY A 327 23.45 20.10 -2.84
CA GLY A 327 23.83 21.37 -3.48
C GLY A 327 22.85 21.91 -4.51
N GLN A 328 21.69 21.27 -4.72
CA GLN A 328 20.71 21.65 -5.75
C GLN A 328 19.46 22.32 -5.19
N LEU A 329 19.41 22.55 -3.87
CA LEU A 329 18.31 23.28 -3.25
C LEU A 329 18.47 24.79 -3.51
N PRO A 330 17.38 25.50 -3.88
CA PRO A 330 17.39 26.96 -3.96
C PRO A 330 17.81 27.55 -2.61
N ARG A 331 18.50 28.70 -2.63
CA ARG A 331 18.92 29.34 -1.37
C ARG A 331 17.68 29.77 -0.59
N PRO A 332 17.77 29.96 0.74
CA PRO A 332 16.62 30.39 1.55
C PRO A 332 15.90 31.64 1.01
N GLU A 333 16.65 32.55 0.39
CA GLU A 333 16.16 33.75 -0.29
C GLU A 333 15.30 33.43 -1.52
N ASP A 334 15.69 32.42 -2.30
CA ASP A 334 14.97 31.97 -3.50
C ASP A 334 13.66 31.23 -3.12
N ILE A 335 13.65 30.56 -1.96
CA ILE A 335 12.45 29.91 -1.39
C ILE A 335 11.46 30.96 -0.86
N ALA A 336 11.96 32.03 -0.21
CA ALA A 336 11.12 33.13 0.27
C ALA A 336 10.39 33.84 -0.89
N ALA A 337 11.08 34.12 -2.00
CA ALA A 337 10.48 34.72 -3.19
C ALA A 337 9.41 33.82 -3.86
N LEU A 338 9.58 32.49 -3.80
CA LEU A 338 8.59 31.52 -4.29
C LEU A 338 7.33 31.44 -3.42
N LEU A 339 7.44 31.79 -2.13
CA LEU A 339 6.31 31.81 -1.19
C LEU A 339 5.53 33.12 -1.24
N GLU A 340 6.18 34.25 -1.50
CA GLU A 340 5.51 35.55 -1.71
C GLU A 340 4.55 35.53 -2.92
N GLY A 341 4.85 34.74 -3.95
CA GLY A 341 3.98 34.59 -5.14
C GLY A 341 2.76 33.68 -4.96
N ILE A 342 2.50 33.16 -3.75
CA ILE A 342 1.36 32.27 -3.45
C ILE A 342 0.23 33.03 -2.71
N GLU A 343 0.46 34.28 -2.30
CA GLU A 343 -0.54 35.13 -1.61
C GLU A 343 -1.25 36.18 -2.51
N GLU A 344 -1.17 36.06 -3.84
CA GLU A 344 -2.13 36.68 -4.78
C GLU A 344 -3.01 35.61 -5.44
#